data_AF-A0A1A0VYC4-F1
#
_entry.id   AF-A0A1A0VYC4-F1
#
_cell.length_a   1.000
_cell.length_b   1.000
_cell.length_c   1.000
_cell.angle_alpha   90.00
_cell.angle_beta   90.00
_cell.angle_gamma   90.00
#
_symmetry.space_group_name_H-M   'P 1'
#
loop_
_entity.id
_entity.type
_entity.pdbx_description
1 polymer ?
#
loop_
_entity_poly.entity_id
_entity_poly.type
_entity_poly.pdbx_seq_one_letter_code
_entity_poly.pdbx_strand_id
1 'polypeptide(L)'
;MTSTESIWMTRQQYTRLRNKLNALRSGLIVEVPDDLMDFDAKSSVLQRRIREIQNLLAKAIIGENPAGDPIAEPGMVLTIRYDATGETETFLLGRRGSEGADIKVYSMASPLGRAIAGARPGDQRIYSIPDETGRLVTLLEAVPYEMHLTKGTRSQTAHRDLTANSGPSCLTGSGPETNRTNDVRVARGPRPQLTTT
;
A
#
# COMPACT_ATOMS: atom_id res chain seq x y z
N MET A 1 16.38 29.28 -15.31
CA MET A 1 16.54 28.51 -14.06
C MET A 1 15.76 27.21 -14.21
N THR A 2 16.39 26.10 -14.62
CA THR A 2 15.71 24.82 -14.85
C THR A 2 15.66 24.01 -13.55
N SER A 3 14.47 23.89 -12.97
CA SER A 3 14.22 23.03 -11.81
C SER A 3 14.54 21.58 -12.17
N THR A 4 15.59 21.02 -11.56
CA THR A 4 15.98 19.62 -11.78
C THR A 4 15.10 18.75 -10.87
N GLU A 5 14.00 18.26 -11.43
CA GLU A 5 13.16 17.27 -10.78
C GLU A 5 13.98 15.99 -10.57
N SER A 6 14.31 15.70 -9.31
CA SER A 6 15.08 14.53 -8.92
C SER A 6 14.15 13.36 -8.64
N ILE A 7 14.53 12.16 -9.11
CA ILE A 7 13.73 10.95 -8.98
C ILE A 7 14.37 10.05 -7.94
N TRP A 8 13.66 9.76 -6.86
CA TRP A 8 14.13 8.81 -5.85
C TRP A 8 13.99 7.37 -6.34
N MET A 9 15.08 6.60 -6.26
CA MET A 9 15.08 5.19 -6.64
C MET A 9 15.91 4.35 -5.66
N THR A 10 15.48 3.12 -5.44
CA THR A 10 16.26 2.15 -4.66
C THR A 10 17.52 1.71 -5.41
N ARG A 11 18.53 1.23 -4.67
CA ARG A 11 19.76 0.65 -5.25
C ARG A 11 19.49 -0.48 -6.24
N GLN A 12 18.50 -1.34 -5.96
CA GLN A 12 18.11 -2.44 -6.85
C GLN A 12 17.50 -1.92 -8.15
N GLN A 13 16.61 -0.92 -8.08
CA GLN A 13 15.99 -0.30 -9.27
C GLN A 13 17.04 0.39 -10.15
N TYR A 14 17.96 1.14 -9.54
CA TYR A 14 19.07 1.78 -10.25
C TYR A 14 19.93 0.75 -11.00
N THR A 15 20.28 -0.35 -10.32
CA THR A 15 21.09 -1.43 -10.91
C THR A 15 20.38 -2.09 -12.10
N ARG A 16 19.07 -2.34 -11.98
CA ARG A 16 18.26 -2.90 -13.08
C ARG A 16 18.23 -1.98 -14.30
N LEU A 17 18.05 -0.67 -14.10
CA LEU A 17 18.06 0.31 -15.19
C LEU A 17 19.44 0.40 -15.85
N ARG A 18 20.51 0.37 -15.06
CA ARG A 18 21.89 0.39 -15.56
C ARG A 18 22.19 -0.86 -16.40
N ASN A 19 21.76 -2.04 -15.96
CA ASN A 19 21.91 -3.27 -16.73
C ASN A 19 21.12 -3.24 -18.04
N LYS A 20 19.90 -2.69 -18.01
CA LYS A 20 19.08 -2.50 -19.22
C LYS A 20 19.75 -1.53 -20.20
N LEU A 21 20.34 -0.45 -19.72
CA LEU A 21 21.11 0.49 -20.55
C LEU A 21 22.30 -0.21 -21.23
N ASN A 22 23.04 -1.03 -20.47
CA ASN A 22 24.17 -1.78 -21.01
C ASN A 22 23.72 -2.78 -22.08
N ALA A 23 22.63 -3.52 -21.84
CA ALA A 23 22.08 -4.46 -22.82
C ALA A 23 21.67 -3.78 -24.13
N LEU A 24 21.01 -2.61 -24.04
CA LEU A 24 20.61 -1.83 -25.23
C LEU A 24 21.81 -1.29 -26.00
N ARG A 25 22.88 -0.90 -25.32
CA ARG A 25 24.14 -0.46 -25.95
C ARG A 25 24.87 -1.61 -26.63
N SER A 26 24.92 -2.78 -26.00
CA SER A 26 25.54 -3.97 -26.60
C SER A 26 24.79 -4.48 -27.83
N GLY A 27 23.45 -4.40 -27.83
CA GLY A 27 22.64 -4.75 -29.01
C GLY A 27 22.85 -3.85 -30.22
N LEU A 28 23.43 -2.65 -30.03
CA LEU A 28 23.78 -1.72 -31.10
C LEU A 28 25.11 -2.10 -31.80
N ILE A 29 25.90 -3.01 -31.22
CA ILE A 29 27.23 -3.40 -31.73
C ILE A 29 27.12 -4.57 -32.74
N VAL A 30 25.93 -5.15 -32.96
CA VAL A 30 25.74 -6.20 -33.96
C VAL A 30 25.90 -5.61 -35.37
N GLU A 31 26.88 -6.14 -36.10
CA GLU A 31 27.32 -5.71 -37.43
C GLU A 31 26.16 -5.46 -38.39
N VAL A 32 26.22 -4.32 -39.09
CA VAL A 32 25.22 -3.84 -40.03
C VAL A 32 25.44 -4.51 -41.40
N PRO A 33 24.51 -5.32 -41.92
CA PRO A 33 24.53 -5.69 -43.33
C PRO A 33 24.19 -4.46 -44.18
N ASP A 34 24.97 -4.20 -45.24
CA ASP A 34 24.90 -2.99 -46.09
C ASP A 34 23.53 -2.73 -46.75
N ASP A 35 22.60 -3.69 -46.74
CA ASP A 35 21.40 -3.70 -47.61
C ASP A 35 20.06 -3.43 -46.90
N LEU A 36 19.95 -2.54 -45.89
CA LEU A 36 18.67 -2.38 -45.19
C LEU A 36 18.27 -0.94 -44.79
N MET A 37 17.38 -0.32 -45.59
CA MET A 37 16.65 0.92 -45.25
C MET A 37 15.86 0.84 -43.93
N ASP A 38 15.54 -0.37 -43.44
CA ASP A 38 14.81 -0.63 -42.20
C ASP A 38 15.68 -0.65 -40.93
N PHE A 39 17.02 -0.59 -41.08
CA PHE A 39 17.96 -0.55 -39.96
C PHE A 39 17.88 0.79 -39.21
N ASP A 40 17.66 1.90 -39.93
CA ASP A 40 17.62 3.24 -39.36
C ASP A 40 16.40 3.45 -38.43
N ALA A 41 15.24 2.87 -38.81
CA ALA A 41 14.04 2.89 -37.97
C ALA A 41 14.24 2.11 -36.65
N LYS A 42 14.88 0.94 -36.70
CA LYS A 42 15.18 0.14 -35.49
C LYS A 42 16.23 0.83 -34.61
N SER A 43 17.27 1.40 -35.22
CA SER A 43 18.32 2.16 -34.55
C SER A 43 17.76 3.40 -33.84
N SER A 44 16.89 4.17 -34.51
CA SER A 44 16.30 5.39 -33.93
C SER A 44 15.39 5.10 -32.72
N VAL A 45 14.61 4.01 -32.73
CA VAL A 45 13.81 3.58 -31.58
C VAL A 45 14.69 3.17 -30.39
N LEU A 46 15.75 2.40 -30.65
CA LEU A 46 16.71 1.99 -29.62
C LEU A 46 17.44 3.19 -29.02
N GLN A 47 17.90 4.12 -29.87
CA GLN A 47 18.55 5.35 -29.44
C GLN A 47 17.63 6.22 -28.58
N ARG A 48 16.34 6.33 -28.92
CA ARG A 48 15.35 7.02 -28.08
C ARG A 48 15.27 6.38 -26.70
N ARG A 49 15.19 5.05 -26.65
CA ARG A 49 15.08 4.32 -25.37
C ARG A 49 16.33 4.45 -24.51
N ILE A 50 17.51 4.46 -25.12
CA ILE A 50 18.79 4.72 -24.45
C ILE A 50 18.78 6.11 -23.81
N ARG A 51 18.40 7.15 -24.57
CA ARG A 51 18.34 8.54 -24.06
C ARG A 51 17.36 8.67 -22.91
N GLU A 52 16.21 8.01 -22.99
CA GLU A 52 15.22 7.99 -21.92
C GLU A 52 15.79 7.40 -20.62
N ILE A 53 16.39 6.21 -20.70
CA ILE A 53 16.99 5.55 -19.52
C ILE A 53 18.17 6.37 -18.98
N GLN A 54 18.98 6.98 -19.83
CA GLN A 54 20.06 7.88 -19.40
C GLN A 54 19.53 9.10 -18.65
N ASN A 55 18.45 9.73 -19.14
CA ASN A 55 17.84 10.87 -18.47
C ASN A 55 17.27 10.48 -17.09
N LEU A 56 16.62 9.31 -17.00
CA LEU A 56 16.16 8.76 -15.72
C LEU A 56 17.32 8.53 -14.74
N LEU A 57 18.42 7.93 -15.21
CA LEU A 57 19.60 7.67 -14.39
C LEU A 57 20.33 8.96 -13.98
N ALA A 58 20.33 10.00 -14.82
CA ALA A 58 20.96 11.29 -14.54
C ALA A 58 20.25 12.07 -13.44
N LYS A 59 18.93 11.89 -13.31
CA LYS A 59 18.10 12.52 -12.27
C LYS A 59 17.91 11.65 -11.03
N ALA A 60 18.45 10.43 -11.03
CA ALA A 60 18.19 9.46 -9.97
C ALA A 60 18.99 9.78 -8.71
N ILE A 61 18.29 9.98 -7.60
CA ILE A 61 18.88 9.99 -6.25
C ILE A 61 18.75 8.58 -5.69
N ILE A 62 19.89 7.97 -5.39
CA ILE A 62 19.96 6.63 -4.82
C ILE A 62 19.87 6.76 -3.30
N GLY A 63 18.74 6.34 -2.75
CA GLY A 63 18.51 6.30 -1.31
C GLY A 63 17.97 4.94 -0.89
N GLU A 64 18.28 4.57 0.34
CA GLU A 64 17.49 3.59 1.08
C GLU A 64 16.28 4.35 1.65
N ASN A 65 15.08 3.76 1.52
CA ASN A 65 13.75 4.26 1.93
C ASN A 65 13.61 5.77 2.31
N PRO A 66 12.77 6.58 1.65
CA PRO A 66 12.55 7.99 2.06
C PRO A 66 11.99 8.15 3.48
N ALA A 67 11.40 7.10 4.06
CA ALA A 67 11.30 7.02 5.52
C ALA A 67 12.69 6.66 6.04
N GLY A 68 13.43 7.66 6.54
CA GLY A 68 14.73 7.47 7.18
C GLY A 68 14.71 6.36 8.24
N ASP A 69 15.90 5.99 8.76
CA ASP A 69 16.06 4.91 9.75
C ASP A 69 14.80 4.73 10.60
N PRO A 70 14.06 3.61 10.44
CA PRO A 70 12.77 3.44 11.09
C PRO A 70 13.01 3.36 12.59
N ILE A 71 12.93 4.49 13.27
CA ILE A 71 13.13 4.60 14.71
C ILE A 71 11.76 4.82 15.34
N ALA A 72 11.53 4.19 16.49
CA ALA A 72 10.31 4.38 17.26
C ALA A 72 10.22 5.80 17.85
N GLU A 73 9.68 6.72 17.07
CA GLU A 73 9.45 8.12 17.43
C GLU A 73 7.95 8.45 17.54
N PRO A 74 7.56 9.52 18.26
CA PRO A 74 6.19 9.99 18.27
C PRO A 74 5.68 10.30 16.85
N GLY A 75 4.48 9.82 16.50
CA GLY A 75 3.91 9.93 15.16
C GLY A 75 4.18 8.73 14.26
N MET A 76 4.94 7.74 14.75
CA MET A 76 5.17 6.47 14.07
C MET A 76 4.15 5.42 14.50
N VAL A 77 3.70 4.62 13.53
CA VAL A 77 2.98 3.38 13.80
C VAL A 77 4.01 2.27 13.96
N LEU A 78 3.94 1.60 15.10
CA LEU A 78 4.85 0.54 15.50
C LEU A 78 4.11 -0.78 15.47
N THR A 79 4.73 -1.80 14.91
CA THR A 79 4.30 -3.19 15.05
C THR A 79 5.30 -3.91 15.94
N ILE A 80 4.84 -4.35 17.11
CA ILE A 80 5.65 -5.13 18.06
C ILE A 80 5.23 -6.59 18.05
N ARG A 81 6.12 -7.47 18.48
CA ARG A 81 5.82 -8.86 18.83
C ARG A 81 6.10 -9.09 20.30
N TYR A 82 5.15 -9.67 21.01
CA TYR A 82 5.36 -10.18 22.36
C TYR A 82 6.14 -11.48 22.29
N ASP A 83 7.35 -11.54 22.86
CA ASP A 83 8.17 -12.77 22.78
C ASP A 83 7.61 -13.92 23.64
N ALA A 84 6.79 -13.61 24.65
CA ALA A 84 6.14 -14.62 25.49
C ALA A 84 4.99 -15.36 24.79
N THR A 85 4.18 -14.65 23.99
CA THR A 85 2.99 -15.22 23.32
C THR A 85 3.18 -15.38 21.81
N GLY A 86 4.18 -14.73 21.22
CA GLY A 86 4.37 -14.63 19.78
C GLY A 86 3.38 -13.70 19.08
N GLU A 87 2.44 -13.10 19.81
CA GLU A 87 1.41 -12.24 19.25
C GLU A 87 2.00 -10.91 18.78
N THR A 88 1.47 -10.39 17.67
CA THR A 88 1.87 -9.09 17.13
C THR A 88 0.81 -8.05 17.39
N GLU A 89 1.23 -6.85 17.77
CA GLU A 89 0.34 -5.73 18.02
C GLU A 89 0.83 -4.47 17.31
N THR A 90 -0.09 -3.76 16.67
CA THR A 90 0.18 -2.53 15.92
C THR A 90 -0.48 -1.33 16.59
N PHE A 91 0.29 -0.28 16.84
CA PHE A 91 -0.19 0.92 17.51
C PHE A 91 0.55 2.18 17.09
N LEU A 92 -0.08 3.34 17.25
CA LEU A 92 0.53 4.66 17.08
C LEU A 92 1.23 5.09 18.38
N LEU A 93 2.52 5.40 18.31
CA LEU A 93 3.24 6.02 19.43
C LEU A 93 3.01 7.53 19.42
N GLY A 94 2.48 8.09 20.51
CA GLY A 94 2.28 9.53 20.67
C GLY A 94 0.82 9.93 20.88
N ARG A 95 0.36 10.92 20.11
CA ARG A 95 -0.99 11.49 20.21
C ARG A 95 -1.70 11.33 18.88
N ARG A 96 -3.02 11.10 18.93
CA ARG A 96 -3.88 11.05 17.75
C ARG A 96 -3.93 12.43 17.10
N GLY A 97 -3.40 12.56 15.88
CA GLY A 97 -3.75 13.66 14.99
C GLY A 97 -5.22 13.53 14.58
N SER A 98 -5.91 14.63 14.32
CA SER A 98 -7.37 14.79 14.31
C SER A 98 -8.19 13.94 13.31
N GLU A 99 -7.65 12.87 12.74
CA GLU A 99 -8.27 12.11 11.64
C GLU A 99 -8.35 10.60 11.94
N GLY A 100 -9.52 10.19 12.44
CA GLY A 100 -10.32 9.08 11.91
C GLY A 100 -9.86 7.62 11.93
N ALA A 101 -8.62 7.26 12.24
CA ALA A 101 -8.22 5.84 12.23
C ALA A 101 -8.54 5.11 13.55
N ASP A 102 -9.13 3.92 13.44
CA ASP A 102 -9.32 2.96 14.54
C ASP A 102 -8.01 2.23 14.87
N ILE A 103 -6.96 3.01 15.19
CA ILE A 103 -5.67 2.49 15.62
C ILE A 103 -5.50 2.73 17.12
N LYS A 104 -4.94 1.73 17.80
CA LYS A 104 -4.53 1.84 19.22
C LYS A 104 -3.46 2.92 19.34
N VAL A 105 -3.54 3.75 20.37
CA VAL A 105 -2.59 4.85 20.60
C VAL A 105 -1.96 4.68 21.98
N TYR A 106 -0.64 4.62 22.02
CA TYR A 106 0.12 4.61 23.28
C TYR A 106 0.94 5.88 23.39
N SER A 107 0.88 6.54 24.56
CA SER A 107 1.64 7.75 24.80
C SER A 107 3.10 7.43 25.16
N MET A 108 3.99 8.41 24.93
CA MET A 108 5.39 8.36 25.38
C MET A 108 5.52 8.28 26.90
N ALA A 109 4.47 8.63 27.66
CA ALA A 109 4.47 8.52 29.11
C ALA A 109 4.13 7.10 29.59
N SER A 110 3.59 6.23 28.73
CA SER A 110 3.26 4.85 29.09
C SER A 110 4.51 4.00 29.31
N PRO A 111 4.47 2.96 30.16
CA PRO A 111 5.62 2.06 30.37
C PRO A 111 6.14 1.44 29.07
N LEU A 112 5.23 1.00 28.19
CA LEU A 112 5.56 0.46 26.86
C LEU A 112 6.15 1.54 25.95
N GLY A 113 5.52 2.72 25.87
CA GLY A 113 5.97 3.82 25.03
C GLY A 113 7.36 4.32 25.40
N ARG A 114 7.67 4.42 26.71
CA ARG A 114 9.03 4.78 27.17
C ARG A 114 10.07 3.72 26.84
N ALA A 115 9.72 2.44 26.97
CA ALA A 115 10.65 1.34 26.73
C ALA A 115 10.98 1.17 25.24
N ILE A 116 9.98 1.35 24.37
CA ILE A 116 10.13 1.17 22.92
C ILE A 116 10.66 2.43 22.22
N ALA A 117 10.56 3.61 22.82
CA ALA A 117 11.08 4.85 22.26
C ALA A 117 12.55 4.70 21.84
N GLY A 118 12.85 5.12 20.61
CA GLY A 118 14.18 5.04 20.02
C GLY A 118 14.63 3.64 19.58
N ALA A 119 13.78 2.61 19.68
CA ALA A 119 14.09 1.28 19.17
C ALA A 119 14.04 1.21 17.65
N ARG A 120 14.87 0.34 17.06
CA ARG A 120 14.89 0.02 15.63
C ARG A 120 14.17 -1.32 15.38
N PRO A 121 13.58 -1.55 14.20
CA PRO A 121 13.10 -2.86 13.79
C PRO A 121 14.18 -3.93 14.00
N GLY A 122 13.81 -5.00 14.69
CA GLY A 122 14.69 -6.06 15.16
C GLY A 122 15.13 -5.92 16.63
N ASP A 123 15.04 -4.72 17.23
CA ASP A 123 15.45 -4.51 18.61
C ASP A 123 14.45 -5.11 19.60
N GLN A 124 14.99 -5.71 20.66
CA GLN A 124 14.23 -6.20 21.79
C GLN A 124 14.26 -5.21 22.95
N ARG A 125 13.10 -4.93 23.54
CA ARG A 125 12.94 -4.04 24.69
C ARG A 125 12.12 -4.72 25.77
N ILE A 126 12.48 -4.50 27.02
CA ILE A 126 11.72 -4.98 28.18
C ILE A 126 10.98 -3.79 28.76
N TYR A 127 9.67 -3.91 28.95
CA TYR A 127 8.89 -2.89 29.64
C TYR A 127 8.33 -3.44 30.96
N SER A 128 8.37 -2.60 31.99
CA SER A 128 7.86 -2.94 33.31
C SER A 128 6.34 -2.80 33.34
N ILE A 129 5.68 -3.81 33.90
CA ILE A 129 4.27 -3.75 34.26
C ILE A 129 4.22 -3.67 35.79
N PRO A 130 3.55 -2.67 36.37
CA PRO A 130 3.34 -2.67 37.81
C PRO A 130 2.61 -3.97 38.17
N ASP A 131 3.16 -4.71 39.13
CA ASP A 131 2.67 -6.01 39.64
C ASP A 131 3.11 -7.28 38.86
N GLU A 132 3.89 -7.18 37.79
CA GLU A 132 4.41 -8.34 37.05
C GLU A 132 5.93 -8.29 36.81
N THR A 133 6.53 -9.43 36.46
CA THR A 133 7.89 -9.48 35.90
C THR A 133 7.85 -8.86 34.50
N GLY A 134 8.72 -7.89 34.21
CA GLY A 134 8.69 -7.11 32.96
C GLY A 134 8.58 -7.98 31.70
N ARG A 135 7.89 -7.47 30.67
CA ARG A 135 7.62 -8.22 29.42
C ARG A 135 8.58 -7.82 28.32
N LEU A 136 9.10 -8.83 27.60
CA LEU A 136 9.97 -8.68 26.45
C LEU A 136 9.13 -8.49 25.17
N VAL A 137 9.46 -7.46 24.41
CA VAL A 137 8.87 -7.17 23.10
C VAL A 137 9.95 -6.94 22.06
N THR A 138 9.73 -7.44 20.86
CA THR A 138 10.56 -7.17 19.69
C THR A 138 9.85 -6.16 18.79
N LEU A 139 10.51 -5.07 18.42
CA LEU A 139 9.98 -4.15 17.40
C LEU A 139 10.14 -4.81 16.02
N LEU A 140 9.05 -5.00 15.28
CA LEU A 140 9.09 -5.58 13.93
C LEU A 140 9.13 -4.52 12.84
N GLU A 141 8.37 -3.45 13.00
CA GLU A 141 8.22 -2.41 11.99
C GLU A 141 7.96 -1.06 12.65
N ALA A 142 8.50 0.02 12.08
CA ALA A 142 8.22 1.40 12.47
C ALA A 142 8.08 2.25 11.20
N VAL A 143 6.89 2.79 10.98
CA VAL A 143 6.57 3.54 9.75
C VAL A 143 5.76 4.78 10.10
N PRO A 144 5.97 5.92 9.40
CA PRO A 144 5.21 7.14 9.66
C PRO A 144 3.70 6.94 9.48
N TYR A 145 2.90 7.55 10.36
CA TYR A 145 1.44 7.44 10.30
C TYR A 145 0.85 7.87 8.95
N GLU A 146 1.39 8.92 8.33
CA GLU A 146 0.97 9.38 7.00
C GLU A 146 1.14 8.30 5.91
N MET A 147 2.25 7.56 5.94
CA MET A 147 2.46 6.43 5.02
C MET A 147 1.49 5.28 5.30
N HIS A 148 1.17 5.01 6.57
CA HIS A 148 0.17 4.00 6.94
C HIS A 148 -1.24 4.33 6.44
N LEU A 149 -1.65 5.60 6.49
CA LEU A 149 -2.96 6.04 5.99
C LEU A 149 -3.10 5.80 4.49
N THR A 150 -2.10 6.16 3.70
CA THR A 150 -2.13 5.98 2.23
C THR A 150 -2.27 4.51 1.80
N LYS A 151 -1.80 3.57 2.65
CA LYS A 151 -1.94 2.12 2.43
C LYS A 151 -3.33 1.60 2.78
N GLY A 152 -4.01 2.21 3.78
CA GLY A 152 -5.33 1.81 4.27
C GLY A 152 -6.51 2.33 3.44
N THR A 153 -6.39 3.50 2.80
CA THR A 153 -7.49 4.13 2.04
C THR A 153 -7.91 3.35 0.79
N ARG A 154 -7.12 2.39 0.30
CA ARG A 154 -7.49 1.59 -0.89
C ARG A 154 -8.52 0.48 -0.59
N SER A 155 -8.83 0.21 0.67
CA SER A 155 -9.69 -0.92 1.07
C SER A 155 -11.02 -0.51 1.70
N GLN A 156 -11.31 0.79 1.83
CA GLN A 156 -12.54 1.30 2.46
C GLN A 156 -13.22 2.35 1.56
N THR A 157 -13.79 1.92 0.43
CA THR A 157 -14.76 2.74 -0.33
C THR A 157 -16.02 1.94 -0.71
N ALA A 158 -16.30 0.85 0.00
CA ALA A 158 -17.57 0.14 -0.10
C ALA A 158 -18.12 -0.07 1.32
N HIS A 159 -19.38 0.29 1.54
CA HIS A 159 -20.16 0.19 2.78
C HIS A 159 -20.00 1.29 3.83
N ARG A 160 -20.45 2.51 3.49
CA ARG A 160 -21.27 3.30 4.42
C ARG A 160 -22.37 4.01 3.64
N ASP A 161 -23.43 3.27 3.32
CA ASP A 161 -24.71 3.92 3.04
C ASP A 161 -25.38 4.29 4.37
N LEU A 162 -25.80 5.54 4.39
CA LEU A 162 -26.23 6.35 5.51
C LEU A 162 -27.53 5.83 6.14
N THR A 163 -27.50 5.62 7.45
CA THR A 163 -28.73 5.70 8.28
C THR A 163 -28.78 7.07 8.94
N ALA A 164 -29.75 7.91 8.57
CA ALA A 164 -30.16 9.04 9.40
C ALA A 164 -31.65 9.31 9.21
N ASN A 165 -32.32 9.38 10.35
CA ASN A 165 -33.75 9.40 10.59
C ASN A 165 -34.20 10.85 10.87
N SER A 166 -35.28 11.34 10.26
CA SER A 166 -35.91 12.63 10.60
C SER A 166 -37.41 12.65 10.27
N GLY A 167 -38.26 12.46 11.29
CA GLY A 167 -39.49 13.26 11.56
C GLY A 167 -40.75 13.11 10.68
N PRO A 168 -41.95 12.93 11.27
CA PRO A 168 -43.22 12.77 10.55
C PRO A 168 -43.98 14.09 10.37
N SER A 169 -44.67 14.28 9.24
CA SER A 169 -45.77 15.26 9.07
C SER A 169 -46.64 14.97 7.84
N CYS A 170 -47.85 14.49 8.11
CA CYS A 170 -49.12 15.10 7.69
C CYS A 170 -49.43 15.39 6.20
N LEU A 171 -50.44 14.65 5.71
CA LEU A 171 -51.71 15.12 5.08
C LEU A 171 -51.99 14.76 3.61
N THR A 172 -53.04 13.93 3.49
CA THR A 172 -54.19 13.98 2.56
C THR A 172 -54.02 13.65 1.08
N GLY A 173 -54.87 12.74 0.59
CA GLY A 173 -55.29 12.73 -0.81
C GLY A 173 -55.67 11.38 -1.42
N SER A 174 -56.88 10.90 -1.09
CA SER A 174 -57.85 10.11 -1.88
C SER A 174 -57.44 9.39 -3.20
N GLY A 175 -57.86 8.13 -3.33
CA GLY A 175 -58.45 7.62 -4.58
C GLY A 175 -57.90 6.28 -5.13
N PRO A 176 -58.74 5.28 -5.47
CA PRO A 176 -58.31 3.87 -5.63
C PRO A 176 -58.32 3.36 -7.09
N GLU A 177 -57.54 2.33 -7.43
CA GLU A 177 -57.84 1.40 -8.55
C GLU A 177 -56.98 0.13 -8.44
N THR A 178 -57.58 -0.98 -7.99
CA THR A 178 -58.01 -2.17 -8.76
C THR A 178 -56.92 -3.20 -9.10
N ASN A 179 -57.05 -4.29 -8.35
CA ASN A 179 -56.57 -5.66 -8.50
C ASN A 179 -56.68 -6.25 -9.93
N ARG A 180 -55.65 -6.99 -10.37
CA ARG A 180 -55.75 -8.32 -11.04
C ARG A 180 -54.35 -8.83 -11.40
N THR A 181 -53.87 -9.86 -10.71
CA THR A 181 -53.94 -11.28 -11.11
C THR A 181 -52.95 -11.63 -12.22
N ASN A 182 -51.88 -12.35 -11.88
CA ASN A 182 -51.35 -13.40 -12.75
C ASN A 182 -50.86 -14.55 -11.88
N ASP A 183 -51.68 -15.59 -11.88
CA ASP A 183 -51.39 -16.95 -11.41
C ASP A 183 -51.08 -17.82 -12.65
N VAL A 184 -50.67 -19.05 -12.39
CA VAL A 184 -50.33 -20.17 -13.30
C VAL A 184 -48.83 -20.26 -13.62
N ARG A 185 -47.99 -20.90 -12.78
CA ARG A 185 -47.82 -22.33 -12.45
C ARG A 185 -47.40 -23.26 -13.61
N VAL A 186 -46.24 -23.93 -13.37
CA VAL A 186 -46.01 -25.40 -13.48
C VAL A 186 -45.73 -25.89 -14.92
N ALA A 187 -44.77 -26.78 -15.24
CA ALA A 187 -44.04 -27.79 -14.47
C ALA A 187 -42.72 -28.21 -15.17
N ARG A 188 -41.76 -28.70 -14.35
CA ARG A 188 -41.00 -29.98 -14.41
C ARG A 188 -40.60 -30.50 -15.81
N GLY A 189 -39.31 -30.58 -16.18
CA GLY A 189 -38.32 -31.62 -15.79
C GLY A 189 -38.35 -32.82 -16.77
N PRO A 190 -37.37 -33.76 -16.86
CA PRO A 190 -36.02 -33.85 -16.29
C PRO A 190 -34.88 -34.17 -17.34
N ARG A 191 -33.63 -34.24 -16.83
CA ARG A 191 -32.34 -34.77 -17.39
C ARG A 191 -32.49 -36.17 -18.07
N PRO A 192 -31.55 -36.72 -18.92
CA PRO A 192 -30.10 -36.82 -18.60
C PRO A 192 -29.02 -37.07 -19.73
N GLN A 193 -27.73 -36.90 -19.32
CA GLN A 193 -26.50 -37.72 -19.57
C GLN A 193 -25.67 -37.74 -20.90
N LEU A 194 -24.34 -37.67 -20.67
CA LEU A 194 -23.17 -38.29 -21.37
C LEU A 194 -22.81 -37.78 -22.80
N THR A 195 -21.56 -37.55 -23.23
CA THR A 195 -20.27 -38.25 -23.03
C THR A 195 -19.09 -37.30 -23.34
N THR A 196 -17.93 -37.60 -22.74
CA THR A 196 -16.60 -37.08 -23.09
C THR A 196 -16.02 -37.89 -24.27
N THR A 197 -15.30 -37.24 -25.17
CA THR A 197 -14.35 -37.83 -26.12
C THR A 197 -13.15 -36.90 -26.20
#